data_AF-A0A9P6F845-F1
#
_entry.id   AF-A0A9P6F845-F1
#
_cell.length_a   1.000
_cell.length_b   1.000
_cell.length_c   1.000
_cell.angle_alpha   90.00
_cell.angle_beta   90.00
_cell.angle_gamma   90.00
#
_symmetry.space_group_name_H-M   'P 1'
#
loop_
_entity.id
_entity.type
_entity.pdbx_description
1 polymer ?
#
loop_
_entity_poly.entity_id
_entity_poly.type
_entity_poly.pdbx_seq_one_letter_code
_entity_poly.pdbx_strand_id
1 'polypeptide(L)'
;MASKAHKQERNKLIVRLQNFANDRKIRVTFISGDVHCAGIGRFTAKISPPEKDPQLMYQVISSAIVNEPPPDGVIRLLHFQDKVHILDGRVKTYEDMYPMFTVDVNGQSLQQDKLLPRRNYSHGYFNHHTGGMEVTIFAENVRGGPEHTPGGDKGTKGYVIHVPRLEA
;
A
#
# COMPACT_ATOMS: atom_id res chain seq x y z
N MET A 1 -1.36 -10.79 15.77
CA MET A 1 -0.14 -10.13 16.29
C MET A 1 1.08 -10.97 15.93
N ALA A 2 2.12 -10.38 15.34
CA ALA A 2 3.38 -11.09 15.05
C ALA A 2 4.22 -11.29 16.33
N SER A 3 4.99 -12.39 16.39
CA SER A 3 5.90 -12.69 17.49
C SER A 3 6.96 -11.59 17.66
N LYS A 4 7.53 -11.46 18.87
CA LYS A 4 8.63 -10.50 19.11
C LYS A 4 9.81 -10.75 18.18
N ALA A 5 10.14 -12.03 17.93
CA ALA A 5 11.20 -12.43 17.01
C ALA A 5 10.93 -11.94 15.58
N HIS A 6 9.75 -12.22 15.02
CA HIS A 6 9.41 -11.78 13.66
C HIS A 6 9.43 -10.26 13.52
N LYS A 7 8.99 -9.52 14.56
CA LYS A 7 9.09 -8.04 14.55
C LYS A 7 10.53 -7.55 14.53
N GLN A 8 11.43 -8.19 15.28
CA GLN A 8 12.85 -7.84 15.29
C GLN A 8 13.52 -8.13 13.95
N GLU A 9 13.25 -9.31 13.36
CA GLU A 9 13.78 -9.69 12.05
C GLU A 9 13.28 -8.77 10.95
N ARG A 10 11.98 -8.47 10.93
CA ARG A 10 11.37 -7.48 10.04
C ARG A 10 12.07 -6.13 10.16
N ASN A 11 12.21 -5.59 11.37
CA ASN A 11 12.82 -4.28 11.57
C ASN A 11 14.28 -4.27 11.10
N LYS A 12 15.05 -5.33 11.37
CA LYS A 12 16.42 -5.48 10.85
C LYS A 12 16.46 -5.50 9.33
N LEU A 13 15.52 -6.20 8.67
CA LEU A 13 15.43 -6.23 7.22
C LEU A 13 15.10 -4.84 6.65
N ILE A 14 14.11 -4.15 7.20
CA ILE A 14 13.73 -2.80 6.77
C ILE A 14 14.92 -1.85 6.89
N VAL A 15 15.63 -1.81 8.02
CA VAL A 15 16.81 -0.95 8.21
C VAL A 15 17.93 -1.29 7.21
N ARG A 16 18.17 -2.58 6.92
CA ARG A 16 19.16 -2.98 5.91
C ARG A 16 18.79 -2.49 4.51
N LEU A 17 17.51 -2.58 4.15
CA LEU A 17 17.02 -2.09 2.85
C LEU A 17 17.10 -0.56 2.75
N GLN A 18 16.87 0.17 3.85
CA GLN A 18 17.05 1.63 3.87
C GLN A 18 18.51 2.04 3.68
N ASN A 19 19.45 1.33 4.31
CA ASN A 19 20.87 1.55 4.10
C ASN A 19 21.25 1.24 2.64
N PHE A 20 20.77 0.13 2.09
CA PHE A 20 20.97 -0.21 0.67
C PHE A 20 20.40 0.88 -0.26
N ALA A 21 19.19 1.37 0.01
CA ALA A 21 18.56 2.45 -0.74
C ALA A 21 19.42 3.72 -0.71
N ASN A 22 19.90 4.11 0.46
CA ASN A 22 20.79 5.26 0.64
C ASN A 22 22.11 5.10 -0.11
N ASP A 23 22.75 3.93 -0.01
CA ASP A 23 24.09 3.70 -0.53
C ASP A 23 24.13 3.42 -2.04
N ARG A 24 23.02 2.95 -2.61
CA ARG A 24 22.90 2.62 -4.04
C ARG A 24 21.96 3.55 -4.80
N LYS A 25 21.26 4.45 -4.10
CA LYS A 25 20.28 5.37 -4.68
C LYS A 25 19.16 4.61 -5.41
N ILE A 26 18.69 3.53 -4.77
CA ILE A 26 17.63 2.67 -5.27
C ILE A 26 16.40 2.81 -4.39
N ARG A 27 15.25 3.09 -5.00
CA ARG A 27 13.95 3.07 -4.32
C ARG A 27 13.48 1.63 -4.15
N VAL A 28 13.23 1.22 -2.91
CA VAL A 28 12.66 -0.10 -2.59
C VAL A 28 11.14 0.00 -2.47
N THR A 29 10.41 -0.96 -3.04
CA THR A 29 8.97 -1.13 -2.91
C THR A 29 8.66 -2.60 -2.65
N PHE A 30 7.73 -2.86 -1.73
CA PHE A 30 7.26 -4.20 -1.41
C PHE A 30 5.94 -4.48 -2.13
N ILE A 31 5.75 -5.72 -2.54
CA ILE A 31 4.46 -6.25 -3.00
C ILE A 31 4.03 -7.30 -1.99
N SER A 32 2.82 -7.18 -1.47
CA SER A 32 2.22 -8.10 -0.50
C SER A 32 0.76 -8.39 -0.86
N GLY A 33 0.19 -9.41 -0.21
CA GLY A 33 -1.18 -9.86 -0.45
C GLY A 33 -1.69 -10.78 0.65
N ASP A 34 -2.65 -11.64 0.32
CA ASP A 34 -3.26 -12.63 1.23
C ASP A 34 -4.02 -12.03 2.43
N VAL A 35 -4.55 -10.82 2.27
CA VAL A 35 -5.32 -10.09 3.31
C VAL A 35 -6.72 -9.67 2.86
N HIS A 36 -7.11 -10.10 1.65
CA HIS A 36 -8.45 -9.96 1.06
C HIS A 36 -8.94 -8.50 0.89
N CYS A 37 -8.05 -7.53 1.07
CA CYS A 37 -8.30 -6.11 0.84
C CYS A 37 -7.15 -5.48 0.05
N ALA A 38 -7.40 -4.29 -0.48
CA ALA A 38 -6.38 -3.44 -1.07
C ALA A 38 -5.90 -2.38 -0.07
N GLY A 39 -4.63 -2.01 -0.14
CA GLY A 39 -4.00 -1.07 0.78
C GLY A 39 -2.64 -0.61 0.29
N ILE A 40 -2.17 0.51 0.85
CA ILE A 40 -0.78 0.93 0.70
C ILE A 40 -0.20 1.18 2.09
N GLY A 41 0.87 0.47 2.44
CA GLY A 41 1.73 0.81 3.56
C GLY A 41 2.86 1.75 3.11
N ARG A 42 3.39 2.55 4.03
CA ARG A 42 4.50 3.46 3.75
C ARG A 42 5.46 3.56 4.94
N PHE A 43 6.74 3.41 4.66
CA PHE A 43 7.83 3.88 5.52
C PHE A 43 8.27 5.27 5.04
N THR A 44 8.64 6.19 5.93
CA THR A 44 9.21 7.51 5.56
C THR A 44 9.92 8.16 6.74
N ALA A 45 10.94 8.98 6.49
CA ALA A 45 11.60 9.79 7.52
C ALA A 45 10.79 11.06 7.89
N LYS A 46 9.84 11.51 7.06
CA LYS A 46 9.03 12.74 7.22
C LYS A 46 9.83 14.05 7.34
N ILE A 47 11.11 14.05 7.01
CA ILE A 47 12.02 15.22 7.11
C ILE A 47 12.62 15.65 5.76
N SER A 48 12.28 14.95 4.68
CA SER A 48 12.79 15.22 3.34
C SER A 48 11.70 14.98 2.30
N PRO A 49 11.77 15.65 1.13
CA PRO A 49 10.91 15.33 0.00
C PRO A 49 11.02 13.85 -0.37
N PRO A 50 9.94 13.24 -0.91
CA PRO A 50 9.93 11.83 -1.29
C PRO A 50 11.16 11.41 -2.10
N GLU A 51 11.55 12.20 -3.09
CA GLU A 51 12.66 11.97 -4.02
C GLU A 51 14.02 11.91 -3.31
N LYS A 52 14.14 12.53 -2.14
CA LYS A 52 15.38 12.62 -1.33
C LYS A 52 15.31 11.81 -0.04
N ASP A 53 14.21 11.11 0.20
CA ASP A 53 14.00 10.29 1.40
C ASP A 53 14.37 8.82 1.10
N PRO A 54 15.56 8.31 1.47
CA PRO A 54 15.91 6.91 1.30
C PRO A 54 15.15 5.98 2.25
N GLN A 55 14.51 6.50 3.30
CA GLN A 55 13.63 5.72 4.17
C GLN A 55 12.26 5.50 3.53
N LEU A 56 11.89 6.29 2.52
CA LEU A 56 10.62 6.15 1.83
C LEU A 56 10.56 4.82 1.06
N MET A 57 9.69 3.93 1.52
CA MET A 57 9.41 2.65 0.87
C MET A 57 7.92 2.41 0.92
N TYR A 58 7.32 2.10 -0.22
CA TYR A 58 5.91 1.74 -0.30
C TYR A 58 5.73 0.23 -0.18
N GLN A 59 4.63 -0.18 0.42
CA GLN A 59 4.15 -1.56 0.39
C GLN A 59 2.81 -1.56 -0.34
N VAL A 60 2.77 -2.17 -1.53
CA VAL A 60 1.55 -2.37 -2.30
C VAL A 60 0.87 -3.64 -1.81
N ILE A 61 -0.29 -3.49 -1.17
CA ILE A 61 -1.08 -4.59 -0.65
C ILE A 61 -2.19 -4.89 -1.65
N SER A 62 -2.09 -6.03 -2.33
CA SER A 62 -3.09 -6.51 -3.29
C SER A 62 -3.31 -8.01 -3.12
N SER A 63 -4.57 -8.44 -3.04
CA SER A 63 -4.94 -9.84 -2.77
C SER A 63 -5.64 -10.47 -3.96
N ALA A 64 -5.54 -11.80 -4.09
CA ALA A 64 -6.10 -12.53 -5.22
C ALA A 64 -7.61 -12.25 -5.42
N ILE A 65 -7.99 -12.02 -6.68
CA ILE A 65 -9.35 -11.63 -7.09
C ILE A 65 -10.45 -12.63 -6.69
N VAL A 66 -10.10 -13.87 -6.36
CA VAL A 66 -11.07 -14.91 -5.99
C VAL A 66 -11.56 -14.78 -4.55
N ASN A 67 -10.80 -14.11 -3.68
CA ASN A 67 -11.09 -14.08 -2.25
C ASN A 67 -12.25 -13.14 -1.94
N GLU A 68 -13.16 -13.58 -1.08
CA GLU A 68 -14.22 -12.72 -0.57
C GLU A 68 -13.64 -11.65 0.37
N PRO A 69 -13.99 -10.36 0.20
CA PRO A 69 -13.49 -9.32 1.07
C PRO A 69 -13.87 -9.53 2.54
N PRO A 70 -13.06 -9.06 3.50
CA PRO A 70 -13.41 -9.14 4.91
C PRO A 70 -14.69 -8.34 5.21
N PRO A 71 -15.46 -8.74 6.24
CA PRO A 71 -16.63 -7.98 6.66
C PRO A 71 -16.28 -6.53 7.02
N ASP A 72 -17.19 -5.58 6.73
CA ASP A 72 -16.95 -4.15 6.93
C ASP A 72 -16.56 -3.79 8.37
N GLY A 73 -17.08 -4.51 9.37
CA GLY A 73 -16.71 -4.33 10.78
C GLY A 73 -15.23 -4.63 11.07
N VAL A 74 -14.66 -5.65 10.42
CA VAL A 74 -13.23 -6.00 10.55
C VAL A 74 -12.36 -4.91 9.94
N ILE A 75 -12.75 -4.41 8.76
CA ILE A 75 -12.05 -3.33 8.08
C ILE A 75 -12.10 -2.05 8.90
N ARG A 76 -13.25 -1.74 9.50
CA ARG A 76 -13.38 -0.59 10.39
C ARG A 76 -12.43 -0.70 11.57
N LEU A 77 -12.37 -1.86 12.22
CA LEU A 77 -11.45 -2.12 13.32
C LEU A 77 -9.99 -1.94 12.90
N LEU A 78 -9.60 -2.46 11.73
CA LEU A 78 -8.23 -2.32 11.22
C LEU A 78 -7.84 -0.86 11.00
N HIS A 79 -8.75 -0.02 10.49
CA HIS A 79 -8.50 1.41 10.37
C HIS A 79 -8.28 2.10 11.71
N PHE A 80 -9.02 1.72 12.75
CA PHE A 80 -8.87 2.27 14.10
C PHE A 80 -7.65 1.73 14.84
N GLN A 81 -7.23 0.51 14.52
CA GLN A 81 -6.03 -0.12 15.10
C GLN A 81 -4.74 0.27 14.39
N ASP A 82 -4.82 0.99 13.27
CA ASP A 82 -3.66 1.53 12.57
C ASP A 82 -2.91 2.50 13.48
N LYS A 83 -1.74 2.03 13.94
CA LYS A 83 -0.83 2.81 14.77
C LYS A 83 0.41 3.07 13.96
N VAL A 84 0.85 4.33 13.97
CA VAL A 84 2.15 4.68 13.41
C VAL A 84 3.23 3.94 14.18
N HIS A 85 3.92 3.04 13.50
CA HIS A 85 5.06 2.32 14.05
C HIS A 85 6.32 3.15 13.80
N ILE A 86 7.18 3.25 14.81
CA ILE A 86 8.44 3.98 14.70
C ILE A 86 9.55 2.95 14.73
N LEU A 87 10.42 3.00 13.72
CA LEU A 87 11.62 2.20 13.65
C LEU A 87 12.83 3.09 13.93
N ASP A 88 13.64 2.65 14.87
CA ASP A 88 14.91 3.27 15.19
C ASP A 88 15.99 2.67 14.28
N GLY A 89 16.59 3.53 13.47
CA GLY A 89 17.71 3.20 12.59
C GLY A 89 18.69 4.37 12.58
N ARG A 90 19.43 4.53 11.48
CA ARG A 90 20.30 5.70 11.28
C ARG A 90 19.51 7.01 11.29
N VAL A 91 18.27 6.95 10.79
CA VAL A 91 17.26 8.03 10.82
C VAL A 91 15.96 7.42 11.34
N LYS A 92 15.20 8.20 12.13
CA LYS A 92 13.89 7.80 12.62
C LYS A 92 12.93 7.58 11.45
N THR A 93 12.37 6.38 11.35
CA THR A 93 11.43 6.01 10.28
C THR A 93 10.03 5.83 10.86
N TYR A 94 9.04 6.39 10.19
CA TYR A 94 7.62 6.22 10.49
C TYR A 94 7.00 5.25 9.48
N GLU A 95 6.39 4.19 9.98
CA GLU A 95 5.59 3.21 9.26
C GLU A 95 4.11 3.55 9.50
N ASP A 96 3.40 3.95 8.44
CA ASP A 96 1.97 4.28 8.45
C ASP A 96 1.24 3.71 7.22
N MET A 97 -0.08 3.62 7.31
CA MET A 97 -0.93 3.34 6.15
C MET A 97 -1.14 4.63 5.34
N TYR A 98 -0.93 4.55 4.03
CA TYR A 98 -1.12 5.65 3.11
C TYR A 98 -2.62 5.79 2.75
N PRO A 99 -3.22 6.99 2.90
CA PRO A 99 -4.65 7.22 2.66
C PRO A 99 -4.96 7.31 1.16
N MET A 100 -4.97 6.16 0.48
CA MET A 100 -5.15 6.08 -0.97
C MET A 100 -6.62 6.21 -1.42
N PHE A 101 -7.56 5.70 -0.62
CA PHE A 101 -8.95 5.46 -1.04
C PHE A 101 -9.89 6.54 -0.51
N THR A 102 -9.70 7.79 -0.93
CA THR A 102 -10.61 8.88 -0.53
C THR A 102 -11.99 8.78 -1.18
N VAL A 103 -12.09 8.11 -2.33
CA VAL A 103 -13.30 7.94 -3.13
C VAL A 103 -13.49 6.47 -3.50
N ASP A 104 -14.67 5.90 -3.25
CA ASP A 104 -15.01 4.51 -3.61
C ASP A 104 -15.14 4.35 -5.13
N VAL A 105 -15.32 3.11 -5.58
CA VAL A 105 -15.48 2.73 -6.99
C VAL A 105 -16.65 3.43 -7.69
N ASN A 106 -17.69 3.79 -6.94
CA ASN A 106 -18.89 4.47 -7.43
C ASN A 106 -18.79 6.02 -7.39
N GLY A 107 -17.65 6.58 -7.00
CA GLY A 107 -17.46 8.04 -6.92
C GLY A 107 -17.91 8.68 -5.60
N GLN A 108 -18.46 7.92 -4.66
CA GLN A 108 -18.82 8.44 -3.33
C GLN A 108 -17.58 8.56 -2.43
N SER A 109 -17.56 9.58 -1.57
CA SER A 109 -16.48 9.74 -0.59
C SER A 109 -16.51 8.63 0.47
N LEU A 110 -15.34 8.10 0.81
CA LEU A 110 -15.18 7.10 1.85
C LEU A 110 -14.86 7.76 3.20
N GLN A 111 -15.48 7.28 4.28
CA GLN A 111 -15.10 7.67 5.64
C GLN A 111 -13.75 7.07 6.06
N GLN A 112 -13.33 5.99 5.40
CA GLN A 112 -12.14 5.22 5.71
C GLN A 112 -11.30 5.08 4.43
N ASP A 113 -10.09 5.62 4.46
CA ASP A 113 -9.29 5.90 3.26
C ASP A 113 -8.03 5.04 3.12
N LYS A 114 -7.78 4.12 4.04
CA LYS A 114 -6.52 3.35 4.08
C LYS A 114 -6.63 1.98 3.44
N LEU A 115 -7.76 1.30 3.62
CA LEU A 115 -8.02 -0.04 3.10
C LEU A 115 -9.33 -0.08 2.32
N LEU A 116 -9.32 -0.79 1.19
CA LEU A 116 -10.50 -1.01 0.36
C LEU A 116 -10.87 -2.51 0.35
N PRO A 117 -11.99 -2.90 0.99
CA PRO A 117 -12.44 -4.29 1.03
C PRO A 117 -13.21 -4.67 -0.23
N ARG A 118 -12.46 -4.88 -1.31
CA ARG A 118 -12.93 -5.30 -2.62
C ARG A 118 -11.91 -6.25 -3.26
N ARG A 119 -12.38 -7.17 -4.11
CA ARG A 119 -11.48 -7.95 -4.95
C ARG A 119 -10.68 -6.99 -5.82
N ASN A 120 -9.38 -7.28 -5.97
CA ASN A 120 -8.47 -6.38 -6.66
C ASN A 120 -7.32 -7.13 -7.32
N TYR A 121 -6.59 -6.41 -8.15
CA TYR A 121 -5.27 -6.80 -8.64
C TYR A 121 -4.42 -5.56 -8.81
N SER A 122 -3.10 -5.71 -8.89
CA SER A 122 -2.19 -4.60 -9.14
C SER A 122 -1.41 -4.78 -10.44
N HIS A 123 -1.11 -3.66 -11.08
CA HIS A 123 -0.26 -3.56 -12.25
C HIS A 123 0.77 -2.47 -11.97
N GLY A 124 2.05 -2.76 -12.20
CA GLY A 124 3.11 -1.78 -12.04
C GLY A 124 4.01 -1.71 -13.28
N TYR A 125 4.45 -0.52 -13.64
CA TYR A 125 5.41 -0.32 -14.71
C TYR A 125 6.40 0.79 -14.38
N PHE A 126 7.58 0.73 -15.02
CA PHE A 126 8.61 1.76 -14.89
C PHE A 126 8.28 2.94 -15.81
N ASN A 127 8.23 4.14 -15.25
CA ASN A 127 8.01 5.36 -16.03
C ASN A 127 9.37 5.94 -16.44
N HIS A 128 9.72 5.78 -17.73
CA HIS A 128 11.00 6.24 -18.27
C HIS A 128 11.20 7.77 -18.23
N HIS A 129 10.12 8.56 -18.15
CA HIS A 129 10.21 10.02 -18.10
C HIS A 129 10.59 10.52 -16.70
N THR A 130 10.02 9.91 -15.66
CA THR A 130 10.27 10.29 -14.27
C THR A 130 11.39 9.47 -13.63
N GLY A 131 11.72 8.31 -14.21
CA GLY A 131 12.61 7.31 -13.62
C GLY A 131 12.02 6.62 -12.38
N GLY A 132 10.74 6.85 -12.08
CA GLY A 132 9.99 6.23 -10.99
C GLY A 132 9.20 5.02 -11.46
N MET A 133 8.40 4.46 -10.55
CA MET A 133 7.46 3.38 -10.85
C MET A 133 6.04 3.88 -10.63
N GLU A 134 5.14 3.52 -11.54
CA GLU A 134 3.71 3.73 -11.36
C GLU A 134 3.05 2.40 -11.06
N VAL A 135 2.29 2.35 -9.96
CA VAL A 135 1.54 1.16 -9.59
C VAL A 135 0.08 1.52 -9.49
N THR A 136 -0.77 0.75 -10.17
CA THR A 136 -2.22 0.89 -10.14
C THR A 136 -2.80 -0.32 -9.44
N ILE A 137 -3.63 -0.10 -8.42
CA ILE A 137 -4.51 -1.13 -7.86
C ILE A 137 -5.88 -0.99 -8.53
N PHE A 138 -6.34 -2.04 -9.19
CA PHE A 138 -7.67 -2.12 -9.80
C PHE A 138 -8.61 -2.84 -8.85
N ALA A 139 -9.69 -2.18 -8.42
CA ALA A 139 -10.70 -2.75 -7.53
C ALA A 139 -12.01 -2.98 -8.29
N GLU A 140 -12.69 -4.10 -8.01
CA GLU A 140 -13.98 -4.43 -8.64
C GLU A 140 -15.06 -3.37 -8.35
N ASN A 141 -15.81 -2.98 -9.38
CA ASN A 141 -16.90 -2.01 -9.23
C ASN A 141 -18.09 -2.63 -8.46
N VAL A 142 -18.36 -3.92 -8.69
CA VAL A 142 -19.42 -4.70 -8.05
C VAL A 142 -18.81 -5.76 -7.14
N ARG A 143 -19.18 -5.77 -5.85
CA ARG A 143 -18.72 -6.78 -4.88
C ARG A 143 -19.21 -8.17 -5.29
N GLY A 144 -18.31 -9.14 -5.35
CA GLY A 144 -18.66 -10.55 -5.64
C GLY A 144 -19.00 -10.82 -7.11
N GLY A 145 -18.74 -9.84 -7.98
CA GLY A 145 -19.00 -9.94 -9.42
C GLY A 145 -20.48 -9.81 -9.83
N PRO A 146 -20.75 -9.84 -11.15
CA PRO A 146 -22.07 -9.56 -11.71
C PRO A 146 -23.17 -10.58 -11.37
N GLU A 147 -22.82 -11.79 -10.89
CA GLU A 147 -23.81 -12.78 -10.43
C GLU A 147 -24.61 -12.27 -9.24
N HIS A 148 -23.98 -11.49 -8.36
CA HIS A 148 -24.60 -10.92 -7.17
C HIS A 148 -25.25 -9.55 -7.41
N THR A 149 -25.05 -8.94 -8.59
CA THR A 149 -25.69 -7.66 -8.95
C THR A 149 -25.94 -7.59 -10.47
N PRO A 150 -27.04 -8.17 -10.95
CA PRO A 150 -27.42 -8.13 -12.35
C PRO A 150 -27.54 -6.69 -12.87
N GLY A 151 -26.84 -6.37 -13.96
CA GLY A 151 -26.82 -5.03 -14.57
C GLY A 151 -25.80 -4.04 -13.99
N GLY A 152 -25.01 -4.44 -12.98
CA GLY A 152 -23.90 -3.63 -12.47
C GLY A 152 -22.71 -3.58 -13.43
N ASP A 153 -21.94 -2.49 -13.38
CA ASP A 153 -20.70 -2.34 -14.15
C ASP A 153 -19.69 -3.43 -13.75
N LYS A 154 -19.28 -4.24 -14.71
CA LYS A 154 -18.37 -5.39 -14.53
C LYS A 154 -16.89 -4.98 -14.54
N GLY A 155 -16.60 -3.69 -14.68
CA GLY A 155 -15.26 -3.16 -14.72
C GLY A 155 -14.57 -3.07 -13.37
N THR A 156 -13.40 -2.44 -13.40
CA THR A 156 -12.61 -2.11 -12.22
C THR A 156 -12.24 -0.64 -12.23
N LYS A 157 -12.19 -0.02 -11.05
CA LYS A 157 -11.62 1.31 -10.88
C LYS A 157 -10.15 1.21 -10.49
N GLY A 158 -9.29 1.96 -11.19
CA GLY A 158 -7.88 2.08 -10.88
C GLY A 158 -7.58 3.15 -9.82
N TYR A 159 -6.69 2.81 -8.89
CA TYR A 159 -6.10 3.71 -7.91
C TYR A 159 -4.60 3.72 -8.11
N VAL A 160 -4.04 4.87 -8.51
CA VAL A 160 -2.63 4.99 -8.90
C VAL A 160 -1.80 5.53 -7.74
N ILE A 161 -0.64 4.90 -7.49
CA ILE A 161 0.42 5.43 -6.66
C ILE A 161 1.68 5.66 -7.50
N HIS A 162 2.25 6.85 -7.37
CA HIS A 162 3.52 7.21 -7.98
C HIS A 162 4.64 6.98 -6.97
N VAL A 163 5.51 6.03 -7.28
CA VAL A 163 6.71 5.74 -6.52
C VAL A 163 7.86 6.53 -7.13
N PRO A 164 8.35 7.60 -6.47
CA PRO A 164 9.36 8.47 -7.05
C PRO A 164 10.72 7.78 -7.08
N ARG A 165 11.51 8.12 -8.09
CA ARG A 165 12.94 7.81 -8.11
C ARG A 165 13.60 8.37 -6.85
N LEU A 166 14.59 7.65 -6.33
CA LEU A 166 15.49 8.20 -5.30
C LEU A 166 16.61 8.98 -6.01
N GLU A 167 16.71 10.27 -5.72
CA GLU A 167 17.77 11.13 -6.25
C GLU A 167 19.15 10.72 -5.72
N ALA A 168 20.17 10.95 -6.54
CA ALA A 168 21.56 10.65 -6.23
C ALA A 168 22.12 11.60 -5.16
#